data_AF-A0A951CWX8-F1
#
_entry.id   AF-A0A951CWX8-F1
#
_cell.length_a   1.000
_cell.length_b   1.000
_cell.length_c   1.000
_cell.angle_alpha   90.00
_cell.angle_beta   90.00
_cell.angle_gamma   90.00
#
_symmetry.space_group_name_H-M   'P 1'
#
loop_
_entity.id
_entity.type
_entity.pdbx_description
1 polymer ?
#
loop_
_entity_poly.entity_id
_entity_poly.type
_entity_poly.pdbx_seq_one_letter_code
_entity_poly.pdbx_strand_id
1 'polypeptide(L)'
;MSSLAQIAANQQNAQLSTGPMSPEGKAKASLNALKTGLTGRTVVLPEEDLAEYKRHIEAYEVELKPVGRCEADLVQSIADCAWRLNRIPGLEMALYAKGRVQLADSCADYEPGARALMIDLEVQFAFEKQIRNLHLQEARLNRRKEKDLAELRRLQQQRKEEDNLKRAERLEAAARALMRARWENRSFDPKANGFEFPLHEVLQHIEKKPVPWITGQRQEWERSLNPAAKPAA
;
A
#
# COMPACT_ATOMS: atom_id res chain seq x y z
N MET A 1 17.48 23.02 42.25
CA MET A 1 18.57 22.08 42.60
C MET A 1 17.99 21.07 43.58
N SER A 2 18.10 19.77 43.29
CA SER A 2 17.62 18.72 44.21
C SER A 2 18.53 18.64 45.44
N SER A 3 17.94 18.42 46.62
CA SER A 3 18.70 18.34 47.87
C SER A 3 19.51 17.04 47.96
N LEU A 4 20.53 17.00 48.82
CA LEU A 4 21.34 15.80 49.07
C LEU A 4 20.49 14.61 49.54
N ALA A 5 19.48 14.86 50.36
CA ALA A 5 18.52 13.84 50.79
C ALA A 5 17.70 13.29 49.61
N GLN A 6 17.31 14.16 48.67
CA GLN A 6 16.56 13.79 47.47
C GLN A 6 17.42 12.98 46.49
N ILE A 7 18.72 13.28 46.40
CA ILE A 7 19.69 12.51 45.58
C ILE A 7 19.92 11.12 46.18
N ALA A 8 20.13 11.02 47.50
CA ALA A 8 20.33 9.73 48.17
C ALA A 8 19.09 8.83 48.07
N ALA A 9 17.89 9.40 48.26
CA ALA A 9 16.64 8.67 48.08
C ALA A 9 16.44 8.21 46.62
N ASN A 10 16.74 9.04 45.63
CA ASN A 10 16.67 8.66 44.22
C ASN A 10 17.66 7.54 43.86
N GLN A 11 18.87 7.53 44.44
CA GLN A 11 19.86 6.47 44.23
C GLN A 11 19.40 5.13 44.83
N GLN A 12 18.84 5.13 46.04
CA GLN A 12 18.27 3.92 46.65
C GLN A 12 17.05 3.40 45.86
N ASN A 13 16.14 4.29 45.46
CA ASN A 13 14.98 3.92 44.66
C ASN A 13 15.36 3.39 43.27
N ALA A 14 16.44 3.90 42.67
CA ALA A 14 16.94 3.41 41.38
C ALA A 14 17.47 1.97 41.46
N GLN A 15 18.05 1.55 42.60
CA GLN A 15 18.49 0.16 42.81
C GLN A 15 17.32 -0.83 42.97
N LEU A 16 16.16 -0.35 43.43
CA LEU A 16 14.94 -1.15 43.56
C LEU A 16 14.07 -1.15 42.30
N SER A 17 14.34 -0.23 41.36
CA SER A 17 13.57 -0.03 40.13
C SER A 17 14.43 -0.34 38.91
N THR A 18 14.89 -1.59 38.78
CA THR A 18 15.75 -2.05 37.67
C THR A 18 14.99 -2.26 36.36
N GLY A 19 13.66 -2.08 36.37
CA GLY A 19 12.81 -2.41 35.24
C GLY A 19 12.92 -3.89 34.83
N PRO A 20 12.29 -4.29 33.74
CA PRO A 20 12.37 -5.65 33.25
C PRO A 20 13.72 -5.90 32.57
N MET A 21 14.48 -6.86 33.07
CA MET A 21 15.80 -7.19 32.52
C MET A 21 15.78 -8.34 31.51
N SER A 22 14.80 -9.25 31.57
CA SER A 22 14.67 -10.35 30.62
C SER A 22 14.02 -9.91 29.29
N PRO A 23 14.30 -10.59 28.17
CA PRO A 23 13.59 -10.36 26.90
C PRO A 23 12.06 -10.45 27.06
N GLU A 24 11.58 -11.43 27.81
CA GLU A 24 10.15 -11.64 28.10
C GLU A 24 9.59 -10.52 28.98
N GLY A 25 10.35 -10.07 29.98
CA GLY A 25 10.00 -8.95 30.83
C GLY A 25 9.94 -7.64 30.05
N LYS A 26 10.88 -7.42 29.13
CA LYS A 26 10.91 -6.26 28.24
C LYS A 26 9.75 -6.30 27.24
N ALA A 27 9.40 -7.47 26.73
CA ALA A 27 8.23 -7.66 25.87
C ALA A 27 6.92 -7.37 26.63
N LYS A 28 6.77 -7.84 27.87
CA LYS A 28 5.61 -7.48 28.71
C LYS A 28 5.58 -5.99 29.03
N ALA A 29 6.71 -5.38 29.35
CA ALA A 29 6.76 -3.96 29.68
C ALA A 29 6.64 -3.03 28.46
N SER A 30 7.02 -3.47 27.27
CA SER A 30 6.79 -2.71 26.04
C SER A 30 5.29 -2.64 25.71
N LEU A 31 4.52 -3.67 26.09
CA LEU A 31 3.07 -3.66 26.05
C LEU A 31 2.45 -2.74 27.12
N ASN A 32 3.12 -2.48 28.25
CA ASN A 32 2.62 -1.51 29.25
C ASN A 32 2.60 -0.05 28.73
N ALA A 33 3.37 0.26 27.66
CA ALA A 33 3.32 1.56 26.98
C ALA A 33 2.19 1.65 25.93
N LEU A 34 1.49 0.55 25.65
CA LEU A 34 0.45 0.41 24.63
C LEU A 34 -0.88 1.00 25.16
N LYS A 35 -0.98 2.33 25.23
CA LYS A 35 -2.19 2.98 25.77
C LYS A 35 -3.40 2.86 24.86
N THR A 36 -3.20 2.96 23.54
CA THR A 36 -4.29 3.00 22.56
C THR A 36 -4.12 2.00 21.41
N GLY A 37 -2.96 1.35 21.28
CA GLY A 37 -2.69 0.45 20.15
C GLY A 37 -2.60 1.14 18.77
N LEU A 38 -2.68 2.48 18.72
CA LEU A 38 -2.66 3.25 17.47
C LEU A 38 -1.25 3.55 16.97
N THR A 39 -0.23 3.44 17.84
CA THR A 39 1.18 3.68 17.52
C THR A 39 2.05 2.49 17.94
N GLY A 40 3.34 2.51 17.59
CA GLY A 40 4.28 1.47 17.97
C GLY A 40 4.29 0.25 17.04
N ARG A 41 5.15 -0.73 17.33
CA ARG A 41 5.41 -1.88 16.45
C ARG A 41 4.31 -2.95 16.53
N THR A 42 3.60 -3.03 17.64
CA THR A 42 2.49 -3.96 17.84
C THR A 42 1.28 -3.48 17.05
N VAL A 43 0.94 -4.20 15.97
CA VAL A 43 -0.23 -3.90 15.15
C VAL A 43 -1.47 -4.61 15.69
N VAL A 44 -1.36 -5.87 16.09
CA VAL A 44 -2.44 -6.68 16.68
C VAL A 44 -2.31 -6.66 18.19
N LEU A 45 -3.38 -6.28 18.89
CA LEU A 45 -3.41 -6.23 20.35
C LEU A 45 -3.67 -7.64 20.93
N PRO A 46 -3.25 -7.92 22.18
CA PRO A 46 -3.46 -9.24 22.80
C PRO A 46 -4.91 -9.73 22.80
N GLU A 47 -5.87 -8.81 22.84
CA GLU A 47 -7.31 -9.09 22.89
C GLU A 47 -7.94 -9.34 21.51
N GLU A 48 -7.19 -9.18 20.42
CA GLU A 48 -7.71 -9.28 19.06
C GLU A 48 -7.45 -10.64 18.42
N ASP A 49 -8.33 -11.01 17.47
CA ASP A 49 -8.19 -12.25 16.72
C ASP A 49 -7.08 -12.12 15.65
N LEU A 50 -5.96 -12.79 15.90
CA LEU A 50 -4.86 -12.88 14.95
C LEU A 50 -5.30 -13.52 13.61
N ALA A 51 -6.28 -14.43 13.61
CA ALA A 51 -6.78 -15.04 12.38
C ALA A 51 -7.60 -14.04 11.56
N GLU A 52 -8.36 -13.16 12.22
CA GLU A 52 -9.05 -12.05 11.55
C GLU A 52 -8.06 -11.07 10.93
N TYR A 53 -7.00 -10.72 11.66
CA TYR A 53 -5.95 -9.86 11.12
C TYR A 53 -5.25 -10.47 9.89
N LYS A 54 -4.99 -11.79 9.90
CA LYS A 54 -4.43 -12.48 8.72
C LYS A 54 -5.37 -12.40 7.52
N ARG A 55 -6.66 -12.69 7.71
CA ARG A 55 -7.68 -12.56 6.65
C ARG A 55 -7.76 -11.13 6.11
N HIS A 56 -7.62 -10.13 6.99
CA HIS A 56 -7.57 -8.72 6.61
C HIS A 56 -6.37 -8.42 5.69
N ILE A 57 -5.16 -8.90 6.02
CA ILE A 57 -3.99 -8.73 5.15
C ILE A 57 -4.19 -9.46 3.81
N GLU A 58 -4.65 -10.70 3.85
CA GLU A 58 -4.90 -11.51 2.64
C GLU A 58 -5.88 -10.82 1.69
N ALA A 59 -6.93 -10.17 2.22
CA ALA A 59 -7.86 -9.40 1.41
C ALA A 59 -7.17 -8.25 0.66
N TYR A 60 -6.27 -7.51 1.32
CA TYR A 60 -5.48 -6.46 0.69
C TYR A 60 -4.50 -6.99 -0.35
N GLU A 61 -3.86 -8.14 -0.10
CA GLU A 61 -2.96 -8.77 -1.06
C GLU A 61 -3.70 -9.24 -2.32
N VAL A 62 -4.89 -9.83 -2.17
CA VAL A 62 -5.74 -10.25 -3.29
C VAL A 62 -6.22 -9.06 -4.13
N GLU A 63 -6.62 -7.97 -3.46
CA GLU A 63 -7.10 -6.75 -4.13
C GLU A 63 -5.96 -6.01 -4.86
N LEU A 64 -4.85 -5.77 -4.16
CA LEU A 64 -3.77 -4.90 -4.64
C LEU A 64 -2.72 -5.63 -5.46
N LYS A 65 -2.66 -6.96 -5.40
CA LYS A 65 -1.78 -7.83 -6.20
C LYS A 65 -0.32 -7.34 -6.25
N PRO A 66 0.34 -7.19 -5.10
CA PRO A 66 1.72 -6.73 -5.06
C PRO A 66 2.65 -7.72 -5.78
N VAL A 67 3.63 -7.19 -6.52
CA VAL A 67 4.71 -8.01 -7.09
C VAL A 67 6.05 -7.57 -6.49
N GLY A 68 6.77 -8.55 -5.93
CA GLY A 68 8.06 -8.32 -5.29
C GLY A 68 7.94 -7.65 -3.92
N ARG A 69 9.11 -7.44 -3.29
CA ARG A 69 9.19 -7.03 -1.90
C ARG A 69 8.68 -5.61 -1.65
N CYS A 70 9.03 -4.66 -2.51
CA CYS A 70 8.68 -3.25 -2.33
C CYS A 70 7.16 -3.03 -2.33
N GLU A 71 6.44 -3.67 -3.24
CA GLU A 71 4.98 -3.58 -3.28
C GLU A 71 4.33 -4.32 -2.10
N ALA A 72 4.86 -5.49 -1.72
CA ALA A 72 4.34 -6.25 -0.58
C ALA A 72 4.48 -5.48 0.74
N ASP A 73 5.61 -4.80 0.95
CA ASP A 73 5.83 -3.97 2.14
C ASP A 73 4.85 -2.77 2.19
N LEU A 74 4.50 -2.19 1.05
CA LEU A 74 3.48 -1.14 0.96
C LEU A 74 2.08 -1.67 1.27
N VAL A 75 1.71 -2.82 0.70
CA VAL A 75 0.42 -3.48 0.97
C VAL A 75 0.26 -3.82 2.45
N GLN A 76 1.30 -4.36 3.09
CA GLN A 76 1.31 -4.60 4.53
C GLN A 76 1.09 -3.29 5.31
N SER A 77 1.82 -2.22 4.96
CA SER A 77 1.68 -0.91 5.63
C SER A 77 0.27 -0.33 5.50
N ILE A 78 -0.36 -0.48 4.32
CA ILE A 78 -1.75 -0.08 4.07
C ILE A 78 -2.72 -0.87 4.95
N ALA A 79 -2.57 -2.20 4.99
CA ALA A 79 -3.39 -3.08 5.82
C ALA A 79 -3.24 -2.74 7.32
N ASP A 80 -2.01 -2.52 7.79
CA ASP A 80 -1.72 -2.13 9.18
C ASP A 80 -2.39 -0.81 9.55
N CYS A 81 -2.33 0.19 8.66
CA CYS A 81 -2.97 1.48 8.87
C CYS A 81 -4.49 1.34 8.94
N ALA A 82 -5.09 0.57 8.04
CA ALA A 82 -6.52 0.29 8.05
C ALA A 82 -6.97 -0.42 9.33
N TRP A 83 -6.22 -1.42 9.78
CA TRP A 83 -6.49 -2.14 11.03
C TRP A 83 -6.49 -1.21 12.25
N ARG A 84 -5.50 -0.30 12.33
CA ARG A 84 -5.43 0.70 13.41
C ARG A 84 -6.56 1.72 13.33
N LEU A 85 -6.93 2.17 12.14
CA LEU A 85 -8.03 3.11 11.93
C LEU A 85 -9.36 2.54 12.45
N ASN A 86 -9.61 1.24 12.23
CA ASN A 86 -10.84 0.58 12.69
C ASN A 86 -11.04 0.62 14.22
N ARG A 87 -9.97 0.84 15.00
CA ARG A 87 -10.06 0.96 16.46
C ARG A 87 -10.54 2.32 16.94
N ILE A 88 -10.29 3.37 16.17
CA ILE A 88 -10.49 4.75 16.63
C ILE A 88 -11.94 5.00 17.07
N PRO A 89 -12.96 4.62 16.29
CA PRO A 89 -14.35 4.79 16.71
C PRO A 89 -14.68 4.08 18.03
N GLY A 90 -14.15 2.87 18.22
CA GLY A 90 -14.36 2.11 19.47
C GLY A 90 -13.71 2.78 20.68
N LEU A 91 -12.50 3.33 20.51
CA LEU A 91 -11.80 4.09 21.56
C LEU A 91 -12.52 5.39 21.91
N GLU A 92 -13.06 6.10 20.91
CA GLU A 92 -13.87 7.30 21.12
C GLU A 92 -15.15 6.96 21.89
N MET A 93 -15.90 5.95 21.45
CA MET A 93 -17.11 5.51 22.15
C MET A 93 -16.82 5.07 23.59
N ALA A 94 -15.69 4.42 23.85
CA ALA A 94 -15.28 4.06 25.21
C ALA A 94 -15.04 5.30 26.10
N LEU A 95 -14.49 6.39 25.56
CA LEU A 95 -14.33 7.65 26.29
C LEU A 95 -15.69 8.28 26.60
N TYR A 96 -16.60 8.31 25.62
CA TYR A 96 -17.96 8.83 25.83
C TYR A 96 -18.75 7.99 26.84
N ALA A 97 -18.73 6.66 26.72
CA ALA A 97 -19.40 5.78 27.67
C ALA A 97 -18.87 5.96 29.10
N LYS A 98 -17.54 6.02 29.26
CA LYS A 98 -16.92 6.29 30.56
C LYS A 98 -17.33 7.63 31.12
N GLY A 99 -17.28 8.68 30.30
CA GLY A 99 -17.62 10.03 30.70
C GLY A 99 -19.08 10.19 31.09
N ARG A 100 -20.00 9.55 30.34
CA ARG A 100 -21.44 9.54 30.64
C ARG A 100 -21.74 8.95 32.02
N VAL A 101 -21.00 7.91 32.43
CA VAL A 101 -21.13 7.35 33.78
C VAL A 101 -20.54 8.28 34.83
N GLN A 102 -19.38 8.88 34.56
CA GLN A 102 -18.66 9.70 35.54
C GLN A 102 -19.26 11.10 35.76
N LEU A 103 -19.98 11.63 34.77
CA LEU A 103 -20.48 13.00 34.72
C LEU A 103 -22.02 13.05 34.70
N ALA A 104 -22.69 11.93 34.97
CA ALA A 104 -24.15 11.90 35.02
C ALA A 104 -24.69 12.84 36.10
N ASP A 105 -24.06 12.84 37.27
CA ASP A 105 -24.52 13.57 38.45
C ASP A 105 -24.33 15.09 38.31
N SER A 106 -23.25 15.55 37.64
CA SER A 106 -23.02 16.99 37.38
C SER A 106 -24.10 17.60 36.48
N CYS A 107 -24.78 16.77 35.69
CA CYS A 107 -25.83 17.19 34.78
C CYS A 107 -27.25 16.88 35.30
N ALA A 108 -27.41 16.53 36.58
CA ALA A 108 -28.69 16.08 37.13
C ALA A 108 -29.80 17.14 37.15
N ASP A 109 -29.44 18.42 37.12
CA ASP A 109 -30.42 19.53 37.17
C ASP A 109 -30.96 19.92 35.78
N TYR A 110 -30.37 19.40 34.71
CA TYR A 110 -30.86 19.67 33.35
C TYR A 110 -32.12 18.84 33.03
N GLU A 111 -33.03 19.47 32.29
CA GLU A 111 -34.22 18.84 31.70
C GLU A 111 -33.84 17.56 30.91
N PRO A 112 -34.68 16.51 30.92
CA PRO A 112 -34.34 15.23 30.28
C PRO A 112 -33.92 15.34 28.81
N GLY A 113 -34.55 16.25 28.05
CA GLY A 113 -34.22 16.49 26.65
C GLY A 113 -32.86 17.15 26.41
N ALA A 114 -32.35 17.92 27.39
CA ALA A 114 -31.05 18.59 27.30
C ALA A 114 -29.93 17.83 28.02
N ARG A 115 -30.27 17.01 29.02
CA ARG A 115 -29.31 16.33 29.89
C ARG A 115 -28.27 15.51 29.13
N ALA A 116 -28.69 14.72 28.14
CA ALA A 116 -27.77 13.90 27.36
C ALA A 116 -26.72 14.74 26.60
N LEU A 117 -27.14 15.87 26.04
CA LEU A 117 -26.26 16.80 25.32
C LEU A 117 -25.28 17.50 26.28
N MET A 118 -25.75 17.87 27.47
CA MET A 118 -24.89 18.48 28.49
C MET A 118 -23.83 17.50 28.98
N ILE A 119 -24.21 16.24 29.22
CA ILE A 119 -23.26 15.20 29.58
C ILE A 119 -22.22 15.04 28.48
N ASP A 120 -22.63 14.89 27.20
CA ASP A 120 -21.69 14.73 26.09
C ASP A 120 -20.75 15.95 25.93
N LEU A 121 -21.24 17.16 26.19
CA LEU A 121 -20.42 18.37 26.22
C LEU A 121 -19.38 18.32 27.36
N GLU A 122 -19.78 17.93 28.57
CA GLU A 122 -18.85 17.80 29.69
C GLU A 122 -17.81 16.69 29.45
N VAL A 123 -18.21 15.57 28.83
CA VAL A 123 -17.29 14.53 28.36
C VAL A 123 -16.25 15.13 27.41
N GLN A 124 -16.68 15.93 26.44
CA GLN A 124 -15.79 16.55 25.46
C GLN A 124 -14.72 17.42 26.13
N PHE A 125 -15.08 18.17 27.19
CA PHE A 125 -14.13 18.96 27.96
C PHE A 125 -13.25 18.10 28.88
N ALA A 126 -13.82 17.11 29.58
CA ALA A 126 -13.10 16.26 30.51
C ALA A 126 -12.05 15.37 29.81
N PHE A 127 -12.35 14.91 28.58
CA PHE A 127 -11.48 14.04 27.79
C PHE A 127 -10.90 14.73 26.54
N GLU A 128 -10.90 16.06 26.50
CA GLU A 128 -10.47 16.87 25.35
C GLU A 128 -9.11 16.42 24.78
N LYS A 129 -8.14 16.17 25.66
CA LYS A 129 -6.78 15.76 25.26
C LYS A 129 -6.79 14.37 24.60
N GLN A 130 -7.55 13.43 25.15
CA GLN A 130 -7.66 12.07 24.66
C GLN A 130 -8.35 12.05 23.30
N ILE A 131 -9.49 12.74 23.18
CA ILE A 131 -10.27 12.84 21.95
C ILE A 131 -9.43 13.52 20.85
N ARG A 132 -8.78 14.65 21.16
CA ARG A 132 -7.87 15.31 20.21
C ARG A 132 -6.73 14.40 19.76
N ASN A 133 -6.18 13.59 20.67
CA ASN A 133 -5.13 12.64 20.30
C ASN A 133 -5.66 11.56 19.36
N LEU A 134 -6.89 11.06 19.55
CA LEU A 134 -7.51 10.10 18.64
C LEU A 134 -7.68 10.69 17.23
N HIS A 135 -8.28 11.87 17.11
CA HIS A 135 -8.42 12.58 15.82
C HIS A 135 -7.06 12.83 15.14
N LEU A 136 -6.02 13.17 15.94
CA LEU A 136 -4.68 13.38 15.40
C LEU A 136 -4.07 12.08 14.87
N GLN A 137 -4.25 10.95 15.57
CA GLN A 137 -3.77 9.66 15.07
C GLN A 137 -4.55 9.21 13.85
N GLU A 138 -5.87 9.43 13.81
CA GLU A 138 -6.70 9.17 12.64
C GLU A 138 -6.16 9.91 11.41
N ALA A 139 -5.95 11.22 11.53
CA ALA A 139 -5.43 12.04 10.44
C ALA A 139 -4.01 11.61 10.00
N ARG A 140 -3.17 11.10 10.91
CA ARG A 140 -1.83 10.60 10.59
C ARG A 140 -1.88 9.25 9.87
N LEU A 141 -2.71 8.33 10.34
CA LEU A 141 -2.88 7.00 9.75
C LEU A 141 -3.50 7.10 8.36
N ASN A 142 -4.52 7.95 8.18
CA ASN A 142 -5.12 8.22 6.87
C ASN A 142 -4.08 8.77 5.88
N ARG A 143 -3.33 9.82 6.27
CA ARG A 143 -2.27 10.37 5.41
C ARG A 143 -1.20 9.35 5.06
N ARG A 144 -0.81 8.50 6.01
CA ARG A 144 0.17 7.44 5.76
C ARG A 144 -0.37 6.42 4.75
N LYS A 145 -1.59 5.92 4.97
CA LYS A 145 -2.28 5.00 4.08
C LYS A 145 -2.43 5.57 2.67
N GLU A 146 -2.84 6.83 2.53
CA GLU A 146 -2.95 7.52 1.23
C GLU A 146 -1.60 7.62 0.52
N LYS A 147 -0.54 7.98 1.25
CA LYS A 147 0.81 8.07 0.70
C LYS A 147 1.32 6.70 0.22
N ASP A 148 1.12 5.66 1.02
CA ASP A 148 1.56 4.31 0.68
C ASP A 148 0.77 3.75 -0.51
N LEU A 149 -0.54 4.04 -0.60
CA LEU A 149 -1.36 3.71 -1.77
C LEU A 149 -0.90 4.44 -3.04
N ALA A 150 -0.56 5.72 -2.93
CA ALA A 150 -0.05 6.49 -4.06
C ALA A 150 1.30 5.94 -4.57
N GLU A 151 2.20 5.59 -3.65
CA GLU A 151 3.49 5.00 -4.00
C GLU A 151 3.34 3.61 -4.62
N LEU A 152 2.44 2.77 -4.10
CA LEU A 152 2.14 1.46 -4.67
C LEU A 152 1.65 1.59 -6.11
N ARG A 153 0.70 2.50 -6.36
CA ARG A 153 0.20 2.77 -7.71
C ARG A 153 1.31 3.26 -8.64
N ARG A 154 2.24 4.07 -8.15
CA ARG A 154 3.41 4.53 -8.92
C ARG A 154 4.28 3.35 -9.35
N LEU A 155 4.66 2.47 -8.41
CA LEU A 155 5.49 1.29 -8.72
C LEU A 155 4.79 0.34 -9.71
N GLN A 156 3.50 0.09 -9.52
CA GLN A 156 2.73 -0.77 -10.41
C GLN A 156 2.60 -0.20 -11.82
N GLN A 157 2.44 1.12 -11.93
CA GLN A 157 2.43 1.81 -13.22
C GLN A 157 3.78 1.71 -13.92
N GLN A 158 4.88 1.95 -13.20
CA GLN A 158 6.25 1.81 -13.74
C GLN A 158 6.51 0.39 -14.25
N ARG A 159 6.16 -0.63 -13.45
CA ARG A 159 6.26 -2.04 -13.86
C ARG A 159 5.45 -2.30 -15.14
N LYS A 160 4.21 -1.85 -15.19
CA LYS A 160 3.35 -2.01 -16.37
C LYS A 160 3.94 -1.34 -17.61
N GLU A 161 4.53 -0.16 -17.45
CA GLU A 161 5.21 0.56 -18.53
C GLU A 161 6.45 -0.20 -19.01
N GLU A 162 7.28 -0.70 -18.09
CA GLU A 162 8.43 -1.55 -18.42
C GLU A 162 8.03 -2.84 -19.14
N ASP A 163 6.98 -3.52 -18.66
CA ASP A 163 6.46 -4.74 -19.29
C ASP A 163 5.91 -4.47 -20.69
N ASN A 164 5.19 -3.34 -20.86
CA ASN A 164 4.71 -2.92 -22.17
C ASN A 164 5.85 -2.57 -23.12
N LEU A 165 6.92 -1.92 -22.63
CA LEU A 165 8.09 -1.60 -23.42
C LEU A 165 8.81 -2.89 -23.88
N LYS A 166 9.08 -3.82 -22.96
CA LYS A 166 9.68 -5.13 -23.28
C LYS A 166 8.82 -5.91 -24.27
N ARG A 167 7.48 -5.89 -24.09
CA ARG A 167 6.55 -6.53 -25.04
C ARG A 167 6.63 -5.89 -26.42
N ALA A 168 6.69 -4.57 -26.51
CA ALA A 168 6.81 -3.84 -27.78
C ALA A 168 8.14 -4.15 -28.49
N GLU A 169 9.26 -4.23 -27.76
CA GLU A 169 10.57 -4.62 -28.30
C GLU A 169 10.56 -6.05 -28.84
N ARG A 170 9.91 -6.99 -28.12
CA ARG A 170 9.77 -8.37 -28.61
C ARG A 170 8.89 -8.45 -29.86
N LEU A 171 7.77 -7.70 -29.92
CA LEU A 171 6.93 -7.61 -31.11
C LEU A 171 7.72 -7.07 -32.32
N GLU A 172 8.56 -6.06 -32.11
CA GLU A 172 9.43 -5.52 -33.15
C GLU A 172 10.47 -6.56 -33.62
N ALA A 173 11.04 -7.34 -32.71
CA ALA A 173 11.95 -8.43 -33.06
C ALA A 173 11.26 -9.51 -33.90
N ALA A 174 10.02 -9.89 -33.56
CA ALA A 174 9.25 -10.86 -34.35
C ALA A 174 8.83 -10.31 -35.71
N ALA A 175 8.45 -9.04 -35.79
CA ALA A 175 8.14 -8.39 -37.06
C ALA A 175 9.34 -8.48 -38.02
N ARG A 176 10.56 -8.19 -37.51
CA ARG A 176 11.80 -8.36 -38.29
C ARG A 176 12.04 -9.82 -38.72
N ALA A 177 11.81 -10.78 -37.82
CA ALA A 177 12.00 -12.19 -38.12
C ALA A 177 11.02 -12.71 -39.18
N LEU A 178 9.74 -12.33 -39.08
CA LEU A 178 8.71 -12.63 -40.08
C LEU A 178 9.09 -12.09 -41.46
N MET A 179 9.56 -10.84 -41.52
CA MET A 179 9.94 -10.20 -42.78
C MET A 179 11.14 -10.90 -43.42
N ARG A 180 12.13 -11.32 -42.63
CA ARG A 180 13.26 -12.13 -43.13
C ARG A 180 12.79 -13.47 -43.68
N ALA A 181 11.96 -14.20 -42.94
CA ALA A 181 11.42 -15.48 -43.39
C ALA A 181 10.65 -15.33 -44.72
N ARG A 182 9.86 -14.25 -44.85
CA ARG A 182 9.17 -13.93 -46.11
C ARG A 182 10.15 -13.68 -47.27
N TRP A 183 11.28 -13.02 -47.03
CA TRP A 183 12.31 -12.78 -48.05
C TRP A 183 13.03 -14.07 -48.46
N GLU A 184 13.24 -14.99 -47.50
CA GLU A 184 13.80 -16.33 -47.74
C GLU A 184 12.77 -17.33 -48.31
N ASN A 185 11.52 -16.88 -48.58
CA ASN A 185 10.39 -17.70 -48.99
C ASN A 185 10.12 -18.90 -48.05
N ARG A 186 10.31 -18.68 -46.74
CA ARG A 186 10.11 -19.64 -45.66
C ARG A 186 8.84 -19.33 -44.88
N SER A 187 8.18 -20.38 -44.39
CA SER A 187 7.08 -20.23 -43.43
C SER A 187 7.60 -19.66 -42.11
N PHE A 188 6.81 -18.78 -41.48
CA PHE A 188 7.12 -18.20 -40.18
C PHE A 188 5.98 -18.44 -39.20
N ASP A 189 6.31 -19.10 -38.09
CA ASP A 189 5.45 -19.19 -36.92
C ASP A 189 6.15 -18.52 -35.73
N PRO A 190 5.58 -17.44 -35.14
CA PRO A 190 6.18 -16.77 -34.00
C PRO A 190 6.48 -17.73 -32.83
N LYS A 191 5.59 -18.67 -32.52
CA LYS A 191 5.80 -19.59 -31.39
C LYS A 191 6.98 -20.53 -31.63
N ALA A 192 7.06 -21.11 -32.84
CA ALA A 192 8.21 -21.92 -33.24
C ALA A 192 9.54 -21.15 -33.24
N ASN A 193 9.48 -19.81 -33.34
CA ASN A 193 10.64 -18.92 -33.31
C ASN A 193 10.89 -18.29 -31.93
N GLY A 194 10.28 -18.82 -30.85
CA GLY A 194 10.53 -18.39 -29.48
C GLY A 194 9.79 -17.12 -29.05
N PHE A 195 8.78 -16.69 -29.82
CA PHE A 195 7.94 -15.56 -29.47
C PHE A 195 6.64 -16.01 -28.78
N GLU A 196 6.23 -15.29 -27.74
CA GLU A 196 5.08 -15.66 -26.88
C GLU A 196 3.73 -15.15 -27.39
N PHE A 197 3.70 -14.43 -28.51
CA PHE A 197 2.49 -13.85 -29.10
C PHE A 197 2.10 -14.52 -30.43
N PRO A 198 0.81 -14.53 -30.80
CA PRO A 198 0.33 -15.11 -32.05
C PRO A 198 0.69 -14.26 -33.27
N LEU A 199 0.69 -14.87 -34.47
CA LEU A 199 1.07 -14.22 -35.72
C LEU A 199 0.25 -12.96 -36.02
N HIS A 200 -1.06 -12.97 -35.70
CA HIS A 200 -1.92 -11.81 -35.95
C HIS A 200 -1.51 -10.57 -35.14
N GLU A 201 -0.95 -10.72 -33.93
CA GLU A 201 -0.44 -9.58 -33.15
C GLU A 201 0.80 -8.96 -33.82
N VAL A 202 1.68 -9.79 -34.39
CA VAL A 202 2.84 -9.32 -35.15
C VAL A 202 2.41 -8.54 -36.39
N LEU A 203 1.42 -9.05 -37.12
CA LEU A 203 0.86 -8.38 -38.30
C LEU A 203 0.22 -7.04 -37.94
N GLN A 204 -0.60 -6.98 -36.87
CA GLN A 204 -1.18 -5.72 -36.39
C GLN A 204 -0.12 -4.70 -35.95
N HIS A 205 0.99 -5.15 -35.36
CA HIS A 205 2.10 -4.28 -34.99
C HIS A 205 2.77 -3.66 -36.23
N ILE A 206 2.98 -4.45 -37.28
CA ILE A 206 3.50 -3.99 -38.59
C ILE A 206 2.55 -2.97 -39.24
N GLU A 207 1.24 -3.21 -39.19
CA GLU A 207 0.23 -2.29 -39.74
C GLU A 207 0.22 -0.93 -39.03
N LYS A 208 0.38 -0.92 -37.70
CA LYS A 208 0.36 0.32 -36.88
C LYS A 208 1.64 1.14 -36.98
N LYS A 209 2.77 0.51 -37.30
CA LYS A 209 4.07 1.17 -37.49
C LYS A 209 4.64 0.67 -38.83
N PRO A 210 4.32 1.31 -39.96
CA PRO A 210 4.97 0.96 -41.23
C PRO A 210 6.47 1.16 -41.02
N VAL A 211 7.20 0.05 -40.97
CA VAL A 211 8.56 0.04 -40.43
C VAL A 211 9.43 0.94 -41.32
N PRO A 212 10.22 1.90 -40.79
CA PRO A 212 10.84 2.98 -41.58
C PRO A 212 11.74 2.55 -42.74
N TRP A 213 12.23 1.31 -42.77
CA TRP A 213 12.99 0.77 -43.91
C TRP A 213 12.13 0.35 -45.11
N ILE A 214 10.80 0.43 -45.01
CA ILE A 214 9.87 0.15 -46.11
C ILE A 214 9.77 1.34 -47.08
N THR A 215 9.90 2.59 -46.63
CA THR A 215 9.67 3.75 -47.50
C THR A 215 10.79 3.99 -48.52
N GLY A 216 12.03 3.54 -48.24
CA GLY A 216 13.16 3.71 -49.16
C GLY A 216 13.40 2.55 -50.14
N GLN A 217 13.05 1.32 -49.74
CA GLN A 217 13.41 0.12 -50.52
C GLN A 217 12.22 -0.65 -51.10
N ARG A 218 10.98 -0.18 -50.91
CA ARG A 218 9.80 -0.81 -51.53
C ARG A 218 9.90 -0.86 -53.07
N GLN A 219 10.46 0.17 -53.71
CA GLN A 219 10.65 0.17 -55.17
C GLN A 219 11.78 -0.77 -55.64
N GLU A 220 12.86 -0.91 -54.86
CA GLU A 220 13.92 -1.91 -55.14
C GLU A 220 13.41 -3.33 -54.90
N TRP A 221 12.53 -3.51 -53.91
CA TRP A 221 11.83 -4.76 -53.61
C TRP A 221 10.81 -5.13 -54.70
N GLU A 222 10.00 -4.18 -55.17
CA GLU A 222 9.08 -4.39 -56.31
C GLU A 222 9.83 -4.67 -57.62
N ARG A 223 11.00 -4.04 -57.85
CA ARG A 223 11.88 -4.32 -59.01
C ARG A 223 12.58 -5.68 -58.95
N SER A 224 13.00 -6.12 -57.76
CA SER A 224 13.67 -7.42 -57.59
C SER A 224 12.71 -8.62 -57.67
N LEU A 225 11.42 -8.40 -57.42
CA LEU A 225 10.37 -9.42 -57.58
C LEU A 225 9.93 -9.64 -59.04
N ASN A 226 10.22 -8.72 -59.96
CA ASN A 226 9.91 -8.89 -61.38
C ASN A 226 10.95 -8.20 -62.30
N PRO A 227 12.12 -8.82 -62.55
CA PRO A 227 13.20 -8.21 -63.33
C PRO A 227 12.84 -7.98 -64.82
N ALA A 228 11.67 -8.43 -65.29
CA ALA A 228 11.22 -8.30 -66.68
C ALA A 228 10.25 -7.12 -66.94
N ALA A 229 9.81 -6.39 -65.91
CA ALA A 229 8.96 -5.22 -66.11
C ALA A 229 9.80 -4.00 -66.52
N LYS A 230 9.97 -3.78 -67.83
CA LYS A 230 10.51 -2.52 -68.37
C LYS A 230 9.63 -1.35 -67.93
N PRO A 231 10.20 -0.15 -67.67
CA PRO A 231 9.39 1.03 -67.44
C PRO A 231 8.59 1.35 -68.71
N ALA A 232 7.28 1.52 -68.55
CA ALA A 232 6.47 2.18 -69.57
C ALA A 232 6.93 3.65 -69.64
N ALA A 233 7.28 4.08 -70.84
CA ALA A 233 7.63 5.46 -71.15
C ALA A 233 6.42 6.39 -71.02
#